data_AF-A0AA85JIX7-F1
#
_entry.id   AF-A0AA85JIX7-F1
#
_cell.length_a   1.000
_cell.length_b   1.000
_cell.length_c   1.000
_cell.angle_alpha   90.00
_cell.angle_beta   90.00
_cell.angle_gamma   90.00
#
_symmetry.space_group_name_H-M   'P 1'
#
loop_
_entity.id
_entity.type
_entity.pdbx_description
1 polymer ?
#
loop_
_entity_poly.entity_id
_entity_poly.type
_entity_poly.pdbx_seq_one_letter_code
_entity_poly.pdbx_strand_id
1 'polypeptide(L)'
;MIPEVLAFLAASTHMAWNYYSYKPVYARFYRTLLLGGGTYLLSIGVKHAVDRKKLLHLQAIDHYKSQFPERVPEKSYPTFGEVLKPWRPLR
;
A
#
# COMPACT_ATOMS: atom_id res chain seq x y z
N MET A 1 8.51 -0.48 1.49
CA MET A 1 7.81 -1.59 2.20
C MET A 1 7.27 -2.67 1.28
N ILE A 2 6.21 -2.46 0.47
CA ILE A 2 5.64 -3.54 -0.38
C ILE A 2 6.70 -4.20 -1.31
N PRO A 3 7.58 -3.44 -1.99
CA PRO A 3 8.61 -4.03 -2.84
C PRO A 3 9.65 -4.87 -2.08
N GLU A 4 10.12 -4.36 -0.94
CA GLU A 4 11.09 -5.06 -0.10
C GLU A 4 10.51 -6.37 0.47
N VAL A 5 9.25 -6.35 0.91
CA VAL A 5 8.57 -7.53 1.46
C VAL A 5 8.41 -8.62 0.41
N LEU A 6 8.02 -8.25 -0.82
CA LEU A 6 7.88 -9.22 -1.91
C LEU A 6 9.23 -9.80 -2.35
N ALA A 7 10.27 -8.97 -2.43
CA ALA A 7 11.63 -9.43 -2.73
C ALA A 7 12.17 -10.38 -1.65
N PHE A 8 11.92 -10.06 -0.37
CA PHE A 8 12.29 -10.91 0.76
C PHE A 8 11.54 -12.24 0.77
N LEU A 9 10.23 -12.24 0.51
CA LEU A 9 9.43 -13.46 0.40
C LEU A 9 9.89 -14.33 -0.77
N ALA A 10 10.20 -13.72 -1.92
CA ALA A 10 10.73 -14.45 -3.07
C ALA A 10 12.12 -15.06 -2.78
N ALA A 11 13.02 -14.32 -2.13
CA ALA A 11 14.34 -14.83 -1.77
C ALA A 11 14.25 -15.96 -0.72
N SER A 12 13.44 -15.79 0.32
CA SER A 12 13.28 -16.77 1.40
C SER A 12 12.62 -18.07 0.93
N THR A 13 11.56 -17.99 0.10
CA THR A 13 10.92 -19.19 -0.49
C THR A 13 11.91 -19.97 -1.36
N HIS A 14 12.76 -19.28 -2.11
CA HIS A 14 13.76 -19.91 -2.95
C HIS A 14 14.89 -20.57 -2.15
N MET A 15 15.29 -19.97 -1.03
CA MET A 15 16.23 -20.59 -0.08
C MET A 15 15.61 -21.82 0.59
N ALA A 16 14.35 -21.75 1.02
CA ALA A 16 13.63 -22.87 1.59
C ALA A 16 13.53 -24.04 0.58
N TRP A 17 13.21 -23.76 -0.68
CA TRP A 17 13.16 -24.78 -1.73
C TRP A 17 14.51 -25.49 -1.92
N ASN A 18 15.61 -24.74 -1.89
CA ASN A 18 16.95 -25.33 -2.00
C ASN A 18 17.29 -26.23 -0.79
N TYR A 19 16.88 -25.83 0.41
CA TYR A 19 17.04 -26.63 1.63
C TYR A 19 16.29 -27.97 1.54
N TYR A 20 15.01 -27.95 1.16
CA TYR A 20 14.21 -29.18 1.00
C TYR A 20 14.67 -30.07 -0.16
N SER A 21 15.35 -29.49 -1.16
CA SER A 21 15.92 -30.26 -2.28
C SER A 21 17.29 -30.88 -1.98
N TYR A 22 17.81 -30.77 -0.74
CA TYR A 22 19.16 -31.19 -0.34
C TYR A 22 20.27 -30.58 -1.21
N LYS A 23 20.04 -29.37 -1.75
CA LYS A 23 21.02 -28.69 -2.61
C LYS A 23 21.83 -27.70 -1.77
N PRO A 24 23.14 -27.59 -2.00
CA PRO A 24 23.97 -26.63 -1.29
C PRO A 24 23.44 -25.21 -1.51
N VAL A 25 23.18 -24.51 -0.39
CA VAL A 25 22.55 -23.18 -0.37
C VAL A 25 23.37 -22.17 -1.19
N TYR A 26 24.70 -22.27 -1.14
CA TYR A 26 25.63 -21.40 -1.86
C TYR A 26 25.62 -21.61 -3.38
N ALA A 27 25.37 -22.83 -3.87
CA ALA A 27 25.48 -23.15 -5.30
C ALA A 27 24.37 -22.49 -6.15
N ARG A 28 23.30 -22.00 -5.52
CA ARG A 28 22.15 -21.37 -6.18
C ARG A 28 21.86 -19.95 -5.71
N PHE A 29 22.82 -19.34 -5.02
CA PHE A 29 22.69 -17.97 -4.53
C PHE A 29 22.47 -16.96 -5.66
N TYR A 30 23.09 -17.17 -6.84
CA TYR A 30 22.84 -16.33 -8.01
C TYR A 30 21.37 -16.37 -8.46
N ARG A 31 20.70 -17.52 -8.35
CA ARG A 31 19.28 -17.66 -8.71
C ARG A 31 18.39 -16.94 -7.70
N THR A 32 18.69 -17.06 -6.41
CA THR A 32 17.93 -16.37 -5.37
C THR A 32 18.09 -14.85 -5.49
N LEU A 33 19.28 -14.36 -5.85
CA LEU A 33 19.53 -12.95 -6.15
C LEU A 33 18.75 -12.47 -7.38
N LEU A 34 18.79 -13.22 -8.49
CA LEU A 34 18.06 -12.84 -9.71
C LEU A 34 16.54 -12.84 -9.50
N LEU A 35 16.02 -13.80 -8.74
CA LEU A 35 14.59 -13.89 -8.48
C LEU A 35 14.12 -12.84 -7.46
N GLY A 36 14.92 -12.59 -6.40
CA GLY A 36 14.67 -11.50 -5.47
C GLY A 36 14.71 -10.14 -6.17
N GLY A 37 15.72 -9.90 -7.02
CA GLY A 37 15.84 -8.68 -7.81
C GLY A 37 14.73 -8.51 -8.85
N GLY A 38 14.36 -9.59 -9.56
CA GLY A 38 13.29 -9.57 -10.54
C GLY A 38 11.92 -9.29 -9.91
N THR A 39 11.62 -9.92 -8.78
CA THR A 39 10.38 -9.66 -8.02
C THR A 39 10.35 -8.26 -7.44
N TYR A 40 11.49 -7.72 -7.00
CA TYR A 40 11.61 -6.32 -6.60
C TYR A 40 11.24 -5.37 -7.75
N LEU A 41 11.81 -5.55 -8.94
CA LEU A 41 11.49 -4.70 -10.09
C LEU A 41 10.02 -4.79 -10.51
N LEU A 42 9.45 -6.00 -10.53
CA LEU A 42 8.02 -6.20 -10.81
C LEU A 42 7.14 -5.49 -9.78
N SER A 43 7.49 -5.59 -8.51
CA SER A 43 6.72 -4.97 -7.42
C SER A 43 6.75 -3.44 -7.47
N ILE A 44 7.85 -2.84 -7.94
CA ILE A 44 7.92 -1.40 -8.21
C ILE A 44 6.93 -1.02 -9.32
N GLY A 45 6.90 -1.78 -10.42
CA GLY A 45 5.97 -1.55 -11.52
C GLY A 45 4.51 -1.63 -11.07
N VAL A 46 4.16 -2.67 -10.31
CA VAL A 46 2.81 -2.84 -9.74
C VAL A 46 2.47 -1.70 -8.80
N LYS A 47 3.40 -1.30 -7.92
CA LYS A 47 3.18 -0.17 -6.99
C LYS A 47 2.86 1.11 -7.76
N HIS A 48 3.64 1.44 -8.79
CA HIS A 48 3.39 2.62 -9.61
C HIS A 48 2.03 2.56 -10.33
N ALA A 49 1.64 1.40 -10.85
CA ALA A 49 0.33 1.24 -11.48
C ALA A 49 -0.83 1.45 -10.49
N VAL A 50 -0.70 0.91 -9.28
CA VAL A 50 -1.70 1.09 -8.20
C VAL A 50 -1.79 2.54 -7.75
N ASP A 51 -0.65 3.19 -7.52
CA ASP A 51 -0.59 4.59 -7.10
C ASP A 51 -1.22 5.50 -8.19
N ARG A 52 -0.91 5.24 -9.47
CA ARG A 52 -1.51 5.97 -10.60
C ARG A 52 -3.03 5.77 -10.65
N LYS A 53 -3.53 4.55 -10.47
CA LYS A 53 -4.98 4.28 -10.44
C LYS A 53 -5.65 5.01 -9.28
N LYS A 54 -5.02 5.03 -8.11
CA LYS A 54 -5.52 5.74 -6.92
C LYS A 54 -5.60 7.25 -7.17
N LEU A 55 -4.57 7.83 -7.79
CA LEU A 55 -4.55 9.25 -8.15
C LEU A 55 -5.66 9.61 -9.14
N LEU A 56 -5.82 8.83 -10.22
CA LEU A 56 -6.88 9.05 -11.20
C LEU A 56 -8.26 8.94 -10.57
N HIS A 57 -8.45 8.01 -9.64
CA HIS A 57 -9.72 7.86 -8.93
C HIS A 57 -10.02 9.07 -8.04
N LEU A 58 -9.03 9.59 -7.31
CA LEU A 58 -9.18 10.80 -6.51
C LEU A 58 -9.49 12.03 -7.38
N GLN A 59 -8.78 12.19 -8.50
CA GLN A 59 -9.06 13.25 -9.47
C GLN A 59 -10.48 13.17 -10.04
N ALA A 60 -10.96 11.95 -10.33
CA ALA A 60 -12.33 11.76 -10.81
C ALA A 60 -13.37 12.14 -9.75
N ILE A 61 -13.12 11.81 -8.47
CA ILE A 61 -13.98 12.22 -7.36
C ILE A 61 -14.00 13.74 -7.23
N ASP A 62 -12.84 14.39 -7.26
CA ASP A 62 -12.76 15.85 -7.12
C ASP A 62 -13.40 16.57 -8.31
N HIS A 63 -13.23 16.04 -9.52
CA HIS A 63 -13.92 16.54 -10.72
C HIS A 63 -15.43 16.38 -10.62
N TYR A 64 -15.92 15.24 -10.12
CA TYR A 64 -17.35 15.02 -9.93
C TYR A 64 -17.94 15.97 -8.88
N LYS A 65 -17.23 16.18 -7.77
CA LYS A 65 -17.64 17.14 -6.73
C LYS A 65 -17.73 18.58 -7.26
N SER A 66 -16.77 18.99 -8.08
CA SER A 66 -16.77 20.34 -8.65
C SER A 66 -17.89 20.56 -9.68
N GLN A 67 -18.28 19.51 -10.41
CA GLN A 67 -19.42 19.57 -11.34
C GLN A 67 -20.78 19.62 -10.64
N PHE A 68 -20.90 18.98 -9.47
CA PHE A 68 -22.17 18.88 -8.74
C PHE A 68 -22.04 19.30 -7.27
N PRO A 69 -21.77 20.59 -7.00
CA PRO A 69 -21.57 21.09 -5.63
C PRO A 69 -22.81 20.90 -4.75
N GLU A 70 -24.01 20.93 -5.34
CA GLU A 70 -25.28 20.73 -4.62
C GLU A 70 -25.41 19.33 -4.00
N ARG A 71 -24.73 18.31 -4.56
CA ARG A 71 -24.79 16.92 -4.07
C ARG A 71 -23.84 16.67 -2.90
N VAL A 72 -22.86 17.55 -2.69
CA VAL A 72 -21.89 17.44 -1.60
C VAL A 72 -21.87 18.76 -0.84
N PRO A 73 -22.90 19.01 0.00
CA PRO A 73 -22.96 20.24 0.77
C PRO A 73 -21.77 20.33 1.72
N GLU A 74 -21.11 21.49 1.74
CA GLU A 74 -20.06 21.78 2.72
C GLU A 74 -20.68 21.78 4.12
N LYS A 75 -20.24 20.84 4.96
CA LYS A 75 -20.63 20.84 6.37
C LYS A 75 -19.89 21.96 7.08
N SER A 76 -20.63 22.93 7.60
CA SER A 76 -20.07 23.85 8.59
C SER A 76 -19.77 23.08 9.87
N TYR A 77 -18.53 23.16 10.33
CA TYR A 77 -18.15 22.62 11.63
C TYR A 77 -18.25 23.77 12.65
N PRO A 78 -19.20 23.71 13.59
CA PRO A 78 -19.30 24.72 14.64
C PRO A 78 -18.02 24.72 15.48
N THR A 79 -17.57 25.91 15.88
CA THR A 79 -16.39 26.06 16.74
C THR A 79 -16.67 25.41 18.09
N PHE A 80 -15.65 24.91 18.81
CA PHE A 80 -15.85 24.22 20.12
C PHE A 80 -16.68 25.03 21.14
N GLY A 81 -16.70 26.37 21.04
CA GLY A 81 -17.55 27.23 21.87
C GLY A 81 -19.05 27.19 21.54
N GLU A 82 -19.44 26.73 20.35
CA GLU A 82 -20.83 26.58 19.89
C GLU A 82 -21.36 25.16 20.17
N VAL A 83 -20.47 24.19 20.39
CA VAL A 83 -20.83 22.81 20.69
C VAL A 83 -21.00 22.64 22.20
N LEU A 84 -22.20 22.96 22.70
CA LEU A 84 -22.61 22.63 24.07
C LEU A 84 -22.80 21.11 24.22
N LYS A 85 -21.69 20.37 24.33
CA LYS A 85 -21.74 18.96 24.72
C LYS A 85 -21.82 18.87 26.25
N PRO A 86 -22.80 18.14 26.81
CA PRO A 86 -22.85 17.92 28.24
C PRO A 86 -21.59 17.15 28.68
N TRP A 87 -20.78 17.77 29.52
CA TRP A 87 -19.63 17.09 30.14
C TRP A 87 -20.15 16.06 31.14
N ARG A 88 -19.80 14.78 30.95
CA ARG A 88 -20.05 13.71 31.91
C ARG A 88 -18.71 13.24 32.49
N PRO A 89 -18.46 13.45 33.79
CA PRO A 89 -17.28 12.86 34.42
C PRO A 89 -17.41 11.34 34.42
N LEU A 90 -16.32 10.64 34.13
CA LEU A 90 -16.18 9.23 34.43
C LEU A 90 -16.06 9.11 35.96
N ARG A 91 -17.11 8.59 36.60
CA ARG A 91 -17.07 8.15 38.01
C ARG A 91 -16.75 6.67 38.05
#